data_AF-A0A6I9U8E2-F1
#
_entry.id   AF-A0A6I9U8E2-F1
#
_cell.length_a   1.000
_cell.length_b   1.000
_cell.length_c   1.000
_cell.angle_alpha   90.00
_cell.angle_beta   90.00
_cell.angle_gamma   90.00
#
_symmetry.space_group_name_H-M   'P 1'
#
loop_
_entity.id
_entity.type
_entity.pdbx_description
1 polymer ?
#
loop_
_entity_poly.entity_id
_entity_poly.type
_entity_poly.pdbx_seq_one_letter_code
_entity_poly.pdbx_strand_id
1 'polypeptide(L)'
;MYRVVPQADRVLIRLEELPEKSAGGVLLPKSAVKFERYLVGEVVSLGAEVGELERGKKVLFSDINAYEVDLGTDARHCFCKASDLLAVVE
;
A
#
# COMPACT_ATOMS: atom_id res chain seq x y z
N MET A 1 2.47 -3.68 -19.86
CA MET A 1 2.64 -3.72 -18.39
C MET A 1 4.08 -3.34 -18.07
N TYR A 2 4.29 -2.27 -17.32
CA TYR A 2 5.64 -1.82 -16.97
C TYR A 2 6.21 -2.68 -15.84
N ARG A 3 7.50 -3.03 -15.95
CA ARG A 3 8.24 -3.60 -14.82
C ARG A 3 8.80 -2.45 -14.00
N VAL A 4 8.21 -2.22 -12.83
CA VAL A 4 8.63 -1.15 -11.92
C VAL A 4 9.65 -1.69 -10.93
N VAL A 5 10.78 -1.01 -10.81
CA VAL A 5 11.86 -1.34 -9.85
C VAL A 5 12.12 -0.10 -9.00
N PRO A 6 11.67 -0.07 -7.74
CA PRO A 6 11.92 1.05 -6.84
C PRO A 6 13.43 1.31 -6.69
N GLN A 7 13.81 2.56 -6.50
CA GLN A 7 15.21 2.95 -6.28
C GLN A 7 15.45 3.22 -4.80
N ALA A 8 16.67 2.97 -4.32
CA ALA A 8 17.07 3.13 -2.91
C ALA A 8 16.20 2.29 -1.94
N ASP A 9 15.71 2.91 -0.87
CA ASP A 9 14.93 2.31 0.22
C ASP A 9 13.40 2.29 -0.03
N ARG A 10 12.98 2.52 -1.28
CA ARG A 10 11.56 2.58 -1.64
C ARG A 10 10.93 1.21 -1.81
N VAL A 11 9.65 1.13 -1.44
CA VAL A 11 8.80 -0.05 -1.59
C VAL A 11 7.61 0.33 -2.46
N LEU A 12 7.32 -0.49 -3.48
CA LEU A 12 6.07 -0.37 -4.24
C LEU A 12 5.03 -1.29 -3.62
N ILE A 13 3.88 -0.71 -3.26
CA ILE A 13 2.79 -1.40 -2.58
C ILE A 13 1.54 -1.28 -3.45
N ARG A 14 0.82 -2.39 -3.59
CA ARG A 14 -0.55 -2.41 -4.12
C ARG A 14 -1.51 -2.25 -2.93
N LEU A 15 -2.29 -1.17 -2.94
CA LEU A 15 -3.24 -0.88 -1.86
C LEU A 15 -4.37 -1.90 -1.86
N GLU A 16 -4.79 -2.33 -0.67
CA GLU A 16 -6.04 -3.09 -0.57
C GLU A 16 -7.23 -2.20 -0.96
N GLU A 17 -8.23 -2.86 -1.56
CA GLU A 17 -9.51 -2.22 -1.81
C GLU A 17 -10.24 -2.05 -0.49
N LEU A 18 -10.73 -0.84 -0.29
CA LEU A 18 -11.50 -0.50 0.89
C LEU A 18 -12.91 -1.10 0.77
N PRO A 19 -13.46 -1.69 1.84
CA PRO A 19 -14.78 -2.31 1.78
C PRO A 19 -15.85 -1.26 1.48
N GLU A 20 -16.68 -1.53 0.47
CA GLU A 20 -17.80 -0.65 0.10
C GLU A 20 -18.94 -0.65 1.12
N LYS A 21 -19.00 -1.69 1.97
CA LYS A 21 -20.02 -1.87 3.00
C LYS A 21 -19.41 -2.12 4.36
N SER A 22 -20.04 -1.60 5.40
CA SER A 22 -19.71 -1.99 6.78
C SER A 22 -20.07 -3.46 7.04
N ALA A 23 -19.57 -4.03 8.13
CA ALA A 23 -19.93 -5.39 8.55
C ALA A 23 -21.44 -5.61 8.71
N GLY A 24 -22.20 -4.54 8.98
CA GLY A 24 -23.67 -4.55 9.07
C GLY A 24 -24.41 -4.34 7.74
N GLY A 25 -23.70 -4.31 6.60
CA GLY A 25 -24.30 -4.17 5.27
C GLY A 25 -24.62 -2.75 4.81
N VAL A 26 -24.21 -1.72 5.57
CA VAL A 26 -24.45 -0.31 5.24
C VAL A 26 -23.41 0.15 4.22
N LEU A 27 -23.86 0.75 3.11
CA LEU A 27 -22.96 1.37 2.12
C LEU A 27 -22.19 2.52 2.76
N LEU A 28 -20.86 2.43 2.72
CA LEU A 28 -19.97 3.45 3.23
C LEU A 28 -19.77 4.54 2.16
N PRO A 29 -19.85 5.84 2.50
CA PRO A 29 -19.44 6.87 1.57
C PRO A 29 -17.94 6.75 1.31
N LYS A 30 -17.48 7.09 0.10
CA LYS A 30 -16.05 7.02 -0.29
C LYS A 30 -15.13 7.79 0.66
N SER A 31 -15.65 8.74 1.43
CA SER A 31 -14.96 9.52 2.44
C SER A 31 -14.92 8.89 3.84
N ALA A 32 -15.85 7.98 4.19
CA ALA A 32 -15.89 7.36 5.52
C ALA A 32 -14.71 6.42 5.79
N VAL A 33 -14.03 5.97 4.73
CA VAL A 33 -12.87 5.08 4.86
C VAL A 33 -11.55 5.84 5.02
N LYS A 34 -11.60 7.18 5.08
CA LYS A 34 -10.42 8.04 5.38
C LYS A 34 -10.03 8.08 6.87
N PHE A 35 -10.75 7.38 7.74
CA PHE A 35 -10.47 7.41 9.19
C PHE A 35 -9.34 6.48 9.62
N GLU A 36 -8.83 5.65 8.73
CA GLU A 36 -7.62 4.88 8.99
C GLU A 36 -6.42 5.69 8.51
N ARG A 37 -5.74 6.35 9.46
CA ARG A 37 -4.45 7.05 9.29
C ARG A 37 -3.32 6.15 8.75
N TYR A 38 -3.63 4.89 8.48
CA TYR A 38 -2.73 3.82 8.11
C TYR A 38 -3.36 3.06 6.95
N LEU A 39 -2.54 2.71 5.97
CA LEU A 39 -2.94 1.95 4.80
C LEU A 39 -2.45 0.52 4.94
N VAL A 40 -3.25 -0.42 4.43
CA VAL A 40 -2.87 -1.82 4.27
C VAL A 40 -2.70 -2.11 2.78
N GLY A 41 -1.64 -2.85 2.44
CA GLY A 41 -1.38 -3.24 1.07
C GLY A 41 -0.38 -4.39 0.96
N GLU A 42 -0.18 -4.86 -0.25
CA GLU A 42 0.74 -5.95 -0.58
C GLU A 42 2.00 -5.42 -1.27
N VAL A 43 3.16 -5.90 -0.83
CA VAL A 43 4.46 -5.53 -1.42
C VAL A 43 4.59 -6.10 -2.83
N VAL A 44 4.62 -5.24 -3.84
CA VAL A 44 4.76 -5.64 -5.25
C VAL A 44 6.23 -5.76 -5.65
N SER A 45 7.07 -4.82 -5.21
CA SER A 45 8.51 -4.81 -5.52
C SER A 45 9.28 -3.93 -4.53
N LEU A 46 10.58 -4.19 -4.43
CA LEU A 46 11.48 -3.61 -3.44
C LEU A 46 12.64 -2.90 -4.12
N GLY A 47 13.09 -1.80 -3.52
CA GLY A 47 14.33 -1.14 -3.89
C GLY A 47 15.55 -1.88 -3.34
N ALA A 48 16.72 -1.56 -3.91
CA ALA A 48 17.97 -2.27 -3.62
C ALA A 48 18.47 -2.11 -2.17
N GLU A 49 18.00 -1.10 -1.45
CA GLU A 49 18.41 -0.80 -0.07
C GLU A 49 17.37 -1.25 0.97
N VAL A 50 16.29 -1.91 0.52
CA VAL A 50 15.28 -2.47 1.45
C VAL A 50 15.82 -3.78 2.03
N GLY A 51 15.85 -3.87 3.36
CA GLY A 51 16.39 -5.01 4.11
C GLY A 51 15.49 -6.25 4.10
N GLU A 52 15.10 -6.75 5.27
CA GLU A 52 14.41 -8.03 5.50
C GLU A 52 12.92 -8.06 5.08
N LEU A 53 12.55 -7.35 4.00
CA LEU A 53 11.19 -7.37 3.47
C LEU A 53 11.12 -8.26 2.22
N GLU A 54 10.00 -8.97 2.06
CA GLU A 54 9.77 -9.85 0.92
C GLU A 54 8.57 -9.38 0.09
N ARG A 55 8.60 -9.72 -1.20
CA ARG A 55 7.46 -9.51 -2.10
C ARG A 55 6.29 -10.40 -1.68
N GLY A 56 5.06 -9.91 -1.86
CA GLY A 56 3.83 -10.61 -1.51
C GLY A 56 3.43 -10.52 -0.03
N LYS A 57 4.27 -9.92 0.83
CA LYS A 57 3.91 -9.66 2.22
C LYS A 57 2.87 -8.55 2.29
N LYS A 58 1.90 -8.70 3.20
CA LYS A 58 1.00 -7.61 3.59
C LYS A 58 1.69 -6.70 4.59
N VAL A 59 1.55 -5.41 4.40
CA VAL A 59 2.17 -4.39 5.26
C VAL A 59 1.17 -3.32 5.65
N LEU A 60 1.32 -2.81 6.87
CA LEU A 60 0.66 -1.62 7.38
C LEU A 60 1.66 -0.46 7.31
N PHE A 61 1.26 0.69 6.79
CA PHE A 61 2.15 1.84 6.64
C PHE A 61 1.40 3.17 6.72
N SER A 62 2.14 4.25 6.98
CA SER A 62 1.58 5.60 7.08
C SER A 62 1.30 6.21 5.69
N ASP A 63 0.18 6.93 5.56
CA ASP A 63 -0.17 7.65 4.32
C ASP A 63 0.60 8.98 4.14
N ILE A 64 1.31 9.45 5.18
CA ILE A 64 1.99 10.75 5.21
C ILE A 64 3.05 10.88 4.11
N ASN A 65 3.81 9.81 3.85
CA ASN A 65 4.89 9.76 2.87
C ASN A 65 4.59 8.77 1.74
N ALA A 66 3.32 8.41 1.56
CA ALA A 66 2.88 7.52 0.50
C ALA A 66 2.55 8.31 -0.77
N TYR A 67 3.20 7.97 -1.87
CA TYR A 67 2.99 8.59 -3.17
C TYR A 67 2.19 7.66 -4.07
N GLU A 68 0.91 7.94 -4.27
CA GLU A 68 0.06 7.19 -5.19
C GLU A 68 0.53 7.36 -6.64
N VAL A 69 0.55 6.26 -7.39
CA VAL A 69 1.00 6.23 -8.79
C VAL A 69 0.04 5.41 -9.64
N ASP A 70 -0.24 5.92 -10.83
CA ASP A 70 -0.96 5.18 -11.87
C ASP A 70 0.04 4.41 -12.74
N LEU A 71 -0.06 3.09 -12.70
CA LEU A 71 0.78 2.18 -13.49
C LEU A 71 0.06 1.62 -14.72
N GLY A 72 -1.12 2.18 -15.07
CA GLY A 72 -1.99 1.70 -16.14
C GLY A 72 -2.69 0.40 -15.79
N THR A 73 -3.00 0.20 -14.50
CA THR A 73 -3.72 -0.96 -13.96
C THR A 73 -4.93 -0.51 -13.16
N ASP A 74 -5.97 -1.32 -13.07
CA ASP A 74 -7.16 -1.01 -12.25
C ASP A 74 -6.86 -0.95 -10.74
N ALA A 75 -5.76 -1.57 -10.31
CA ALA A 75 -5.33 -1.55 -8.91
C ALA A 75 -4.58 -0.25 -8.55
N ARG A 76 -4.87 0.29 -7.36
CA ARG A 76 -4.17 1.44 -6.79
C ARG A 76 -2.80 1.02 -6.26
N HIS A 77 -1.78 1.81 -6.58
CA HIS A 77 -0.41 1.57 -6.14
C HIS A 77 0.18 2.80 -5.50
N CYS A 78 1.08 2.62 -4.55
CA CYS A 78 1.85 3.71 -3.99
C CYS A 78 3.29 3.33 -3.70
N PHE A 79 4.15 4.33 -3.64
CA PHE A 79 5.49 4.21 -3.08
C PHE A 79 5.55 4.77 -1.67
N CYS A 80 6.25 4.07 -0.79
CA CYS A 80 6.71 4.63 0.50
C CYS A 80 8.17 4.20 0.74
N LYS A 81 8.82 4.77 1.75
CA LYS A 81 10.12 4.24 2.20
C LYS A 81 9.90 3.04 3.10
N ALA A 82 10.91 2.17 3.18
CA ALA A 82 10.92 1.06 4.13
C ALA A 82 10.75 1.54 5.58
N SER A 83 11.26 2.73 5.93
CA SER A 83 11.11 3.34 7.25
C SER A 83 9.69 3.79 7.59
N ASP A 84 8.80 3.93 6.60
CA ASP A 84 7.40 4.33 6.80
C ASP A 84 6.48 3.10 7.00
N LEU A 85 7.03 1.89 6.87
CA LEU A 85 6.32 0.65 7.19
C LEU A 85 6.22 0.49 8.71
N LEU A 86 5.00 0.26 9.19
CA LEU A 86 4.69 0.13 10.61
C LEU A 86 4.70 -1.33 11.06
N ALA A 87 4.23 -2.24 10.21
CA ALA A 87 4.20 -3.67 10.49
C ALA A 87 4.09 -4.51 9.21
N VAL A 88 4.53 -5.76 9.29
CA VAL A 88 4.10 -6.85 8.40
C VAL A 88 2.87 -7.49 9.04
N VAL A 89 1.82 -7.75 8.26
CA VAL A 89 0.58 -8.39 8.70
C VAL A 89 0.66 -9.88 8.40
N GLU A 90 0.55 -10.73 9.43
CA GLU A 90 0.53 -12.21 9.34
C GLU A 90 -0.90 -12.78 9.35
#